data_AF-A0A1J3JNR1-F1
#
_entry.id   AF-A0A1J3JNR1-F1
#
_cell.length_a   1.000
_cell.length_b   1.000
_cell.length_c   1.000
_cell.angle_alpha   90.00
_cell.angle_beta   90.00
_cell.angle_gamma   90.00
#
_symmetry.space_group_name_H-M   'P 1'
#
loop_
_entity.id
_entity.type
_entity.pdbx_description
1 polymer ?
#
loop_
_entity_poly.entity_id
_entity_poly.type
_entity_poly.pdbx_seq_one_letter_code
_entity_poly.pdbx_strand_id
1 'polypeptide(L)'
;HVNPEGIRFKALEPILLLGQARFAGLDIRIRVRGGGYVSQIYAIRQALAKSVVAFNQKYVDESSKKEVKDILLSYDRTLLVADPRRREPK
;
A
#
# COMPACT_ATOMS: atom_id res chain seq x y z
N HIS A 1 -27.29 -3.86 3.50
CA HIS A 1 -25.84 -4.10 3.36
C HIS A 1 -25.26 -3.08 2.40
N VAL A 2 -24.76 -1.94 2.90
CA VAL A 2 -24.02 -0.99 2.05
C VAL A 2 -22.69 -1.65 1.76
N ASN A 3 -22.50 -2.10 0.53
CA ASN A 3 -21.24 -2.63 0.02
C ASN A 3 -20.38 -1.40 -0.29
N PRO A 4 -19.33 -1.08 0.46
CA PRO A 4 -18.52 0.11 0.21
C PRO A 4 -17.59 -0.14 -0.99
N GLU A 5 -18.17 -0.20 -2.19
CA GLU A 5 -17.45 -0.45 -3.46
C GLU A 5 -16.38 0.63 -3.71
N GLY A 6 -16.69 1.89 -3.38
CA GLY A 6 -15.74 3.01 -3.52
C GLY A 6 -14.47 2.83 -2.67
N ILE A 7 -14.54 2.16 -1.52
CA ILE A 7 -13.37 1.99 -0.65
C ILE A 7 -12.47 0.85 -1.16
N ARG A 8 -13.01 -0.14 -1.89
CA ARG A 8 -12.21 -1.21 -2.49
C ARG A 8 -11.20 -0.66 -3.50
N PHE A 9 -11.56 0.37 -4.25
CA PHE A 9 -10.65 1.02 -5.19
C PHE A 9 -9.43 1.66 -4.49
N LYS A 10 -9.58 2.11 -3.23
CA LYS A 10 -8.44 2.65 -2.47
C LYS A 10 -7.33 1.62 -2.25
N ALA A 11 -7.65 0.32 -2.19
CA ALA A 11 -6.64 -0.71 -2.07
C ALA A 11 -5.80 -0.87 -3.35
N LEU A 12 -6.37 -0.54 -4.51
CA LEU A 12 -5.75 -0.73 -5.83
C LEU A 12 -4.94 0.49 -6.30
N GLU A 13 -5.05 1.63 -5.62
CA GLU A 13 -4.29 2.85 -5.97
C GLU A 13 -2.78 2.63 -6.18
N PRO A 14 -2.04 1.87 -5.34
CA PRO A 14 -0.62 1.63 -5.57
C PRO A 14 -0.34 0.92 -6.91
N ILE A 15 -1.26 0.06 -7.36
CA ILE A 15 -1.15 -0.68 -8.63
C ILE A 15 -1.42 0.28 -9.80
N LEU A 16 -2.42 1.14 -9.67
CA LEU A 16 -2.77 2.13 -10.68
C LEU A 16 -1.67 3.18 -10.86
N LEU A 17 -1.02 3.61 -9.77
CA LEU A 17 0.05 4.62 -9.80
C LEU A 17 1.35 4.10 -10.41
N LEU A 18 1.76 2.88 -10.06
CA LEU A 18 3.03 2.31 -10.51
C LEU A 18 2.91 1.57 -11.84
N GLY A 19 1.68 1.30 -12.29
CA GLY A 19 1.36 0.52 -13.47
C GLY A 19 1.52 -0.99 -13.25
N GLN A 20 0.74 -1.79 -13.98
CA GLN A 20 0.72 -3.25 -13.86
C GLN A 20 2.07 -3.91 -14.19
N ALA A 21 2.90 -3.27 -15.02
CA ALA A 21 4.21 -3.78 -15.41
C ALA A 21 5.13 -4.03 -14.20
N ARG A 22 5.10 -3.16 -13.19
CA ARG A 22 5.93 -3.32 -11.97
C ARG A 22 5.42 -4.43 -11.03
N PHE A 23 4.27 -5.05 -11.33
CA PHE A 23 3.67 -6.15 -10.58
C PHE A 23 3.65 -7.48 -11.33
N ALA A 24 4.04 -7.52 -12.61
CA ALA A 24 3.89 -8.70 -13.47
C ALA A 24 4.66 -9.96 -13.00
N GLY A 25 5.64 -9.81 -12.11
CA GLY A 25 6.41 -10.92 -11.52
C GLY A 25 6.19 -11.14 -10.02
N LEU A 26 5.17 -10.51 -9.42
CA LEU A 26 4.92 -10.52 -7.98
C LEU A 26 3.64 -11.31 -7.64
N ASP A 27 3.78 -12.40 -6.88
CA ASP A 27 2.66 -13.02 -6.17
C ASP A 27 2.57 -12.44 -4.74
N ILE A 28 1.49 -11.73 -4.44
CA ILE A 28 1.30 -11.01 -3.17
C ILE A 28 0.07 -11.55 -2.45
N ARG A 29 0.28 -12.18 -1.29
CA ARG A 29 -0.79 -12.64 -0.41
C ARG A 29 -0.80 -11.84 0.88
N ILE A 30 -1.90 -11.12 1.14
CA ILE A 30 -2.07 -10.26 2.31
C ILE A 30 -3.15 -10.84 3.22
N ARG A 31 -2.84 -10.96 4.52
CA ARG A 31 -3.79 -11.32 5.57
C ARG A 31 -3.82 -10.20 6.61
N VAL A 32 -4.97 -9.60 6.82
CA VAL A 32 -5.20 -8.57 7.85
C VAL A 32 -6.05 -9.12 9.00
N ARG A 33 -5.75 -8.71 10.23
CA ARG A 33 -6.49 -9.06 11.45
C ARG A 33 -6.61 -7.83 12.37
N GLY A 34 -7.73 -7.71 13.08
CA GLY A 34 -8.02 -6.57 13.95
C GLY A 34 -8.47 -5.31 13.19
N GLY A 35 -8.87 -4.27 13.94
CA GLY A 35 -9.40 -3.02 13.39
C GLY A 35 -10.81 -3.14 12.79
N GLY A 36 -11.32 -2.02 12.26
CA GLY A 36 -12.56 -1.98 11.49
C GLY A 36 -12.33 -2.15 9.99
N TYR A 37 -13.43 -2.32 9.23
CA TYR A 37 -13.40 -2.56 7.78
C TYR A 37 -12.55 -1.53 7.01
N VAL A 38 -12.75 -0.24 7.30
CA VAL A 38 -12.03 0.85 6.64
C VAL A 38 -10.54 0.81 6.99
N SER A 39 -10.17 0.62 8.25
CA SER A 39 -8.76 0.54 8.67
C SER A 39 -8.04 -0.66 8.05
N GLN A 40 -8.74 -1.78 7.85
CA GLN A 40 -8.17 -2.95 7.19
C GLN A 40 -7.83 -2.66 5.72
N ILE A 41 -8.67 -1.90 5.01
CA ILE A 41 -8.38 -1.51 3.64
C ILE A 41 -7.15 -0.59 3.56
N TYR A 42 -7.02 0.38 4.47
CA TYR A 42 -5.82 1.21 4.55
C TYR A 42 -4.57 0.39 4.88
N ALA A 43 -4.70 -0.65 5.72
CA ALA A 43 -3.60 -1.57 6.00
C ALA A 43 -3.19 -2.39 4.76
N ILE A 44 -4.15 -2.89 3.97
CA ILE A 44 -3.88 -3.60 2.70
C ILE A 44 -3.18 -2.66 1.71
N ARG A 45 -3.71 -1.43 1.56
CA ARG A 45 -3.13 -0.38 0.70
C ARG A 45 -1.66 -0.10 1.05
N GLN A 46 -1.35 0.05 2.34
CA GLN A 46 0.03 0.24 2.82
C GLN A 46 0.91 -1.00 2.59
N ALA A 47 0.38 -2.20 2.85
CA ALA A 47 1.12 -3.43 2.65
C ALA A 47 1.53 -3.63 1.18
N LEU A 48 0.62 -3.34 0.24
CA LEU A 48 0.92 -3.36 -1.19
C LEU A 48 2.04 -2.38 -1.54
N ALA A 49 1.91 -1.11 -1.16
CA ALA A 49 2.90 -0.09 -1.48
C ALA A 49 4.30 -0.43 -0.93
N LYS A 50 4.39 -0.88 0.32
CA LYS A 50 5.65 -1.28 0.97
C LYS A 50 6.27 -2.53 0.33
N SER A 51 5.45 -3.51 -0.05
CA SER A 51 5.93 -4.76 -0.65
C SER A 51 6.69 -4.54 -1.96
N VAL A 52 6.23 -3.61 -2.80
CA VAL A 52 6.87 -3.28 -4.08
C VAL A 52 8.20 -2.58 -3.86
N VAL A 53 8.26 -1.62 -2.93
CA VAL A 53 9.52 -0.94 -2.58
C VAL A 53 10.54 -1.94 -2.05
N ALA A 54 10.11 -2.86 -1.17
CA ALA A 54 10.98 -3.90 -0.62
C ALA A 54 11.46 -4.90 -1.69
N PHE A 55 10.60 -5.25 -2.66
CA PHE A 55 10.98 -6.12 -3.77
C PHE A 55 12.05 -5.47 -4.66
N ASN A 56 11.83 -4.21 -5.07
CA ASN A 56 12.81 -3.49 -5.89
C ASN A 56 14.14 -3.31 -5.16
N GLN A 57 14.11 -3.06 -3.85
CA GLN A 57 15.31 -2.97 -3.02
C GLN A 57 16.12 -4.27 -2.99
N LYS A 58 15.46 -5.43 -3.03
CA LYS A 58 16.14 -6.74 -2.87
C LYS A 58 16.55 -7.38 -4.20
N TYR A 59 15.73 -7.24 -5.25
CA TYR A 59 15.86 -8.05 -6.47
C TYR A 59 16.10 -7.23 -7.75
N VAL A 60 16.01 -5.90 -7.70
CA VAL A 60 16.17 -5.05 -8.88
C VAL A 60 17.40 -4.14 -8.70
N ASP A 61 17.23 -2.93 -8.18
CA ASP A 61 18.31 -1.99 -7.89
C ASP A 61 17.83 -0.78 -7.06
N GLU A 62 18.77 0.00 -6.52
CA GLU A 62 18.46 1.18 -5.69
C GLU A 62 17.86 2.36 -6.48
N SER A 63 18.16 2.50 -7.78
CA SER A 63 17.55 3.54 -8.62
C SER A 63 16.07 3.27 -8.84
N SER A 64 15.73 2.05 -9.26
CA SER A 64 14.34 1.59 -9.45
C SER A 64 13.52 1.70 -8.16
N LYS A 65 14.12 1.35 -7.02
CA LYS A 65 13.49 1.53 -5.70
C LYS A 65 13.23 3.01 -5.39
N LYS A 66 14.19 3.89 -5.66
CA LYS A 66 14.04 5.33 -5.40
C LYS A 66 12.91 5.92 -6.25
N GLU A 67 12.85 5.59 -7.54
CA GLU A 67 11.75 6.03 -8.42
C GLU A 67 10.37 5.62 -7.88
N VAL A 68 10.20 4.34 -7.55
CA VAL A 68 8.93 3.82 -7.00
C VAL A 68 8.58 4.54 -5.71
N LYS A 69 9.56 4.72 -4.82
CA LYS A 69 9.38 5.40 -3.54
C LYS A 69 8.96 6.86 -3.74
N ASP A 70 9.61 7.57 -4.66
CA ASP A 70 9.33 8.99 -4.93
C ASP A 70 7.93 9.17 -5.54
N ILE A 71 7.52 8.30 -6.46
CA ILE A 71 6.15 8.28 -7.01
C ILE A 71 5.12 8.05 -5.88
N LEU A 72 5.34 7.06 -5.02
CA LEU A 72 4.41 6.79 -3.91
C LEU A 72 4.34 7.94 -2.90
N LEU A 73 5.48 8.55 -2.56
CA LEU A 73 5.56 9.66 -1.61
C LEU A 73 4.94 10.96 -2.15
N SER A 74 5.10 11.22 -3.45
CA SER A 74 4.53 12.39 -4.12
C SER A 74 2.99 12.33 -4.18
N TYR A 75 2.43 11.13 -4.32
CA TYR A 75 0.98 10.95 -4.27
C TYR A 75 0.43 11.01 -2.84
N ASP A 76 0.92 10.16 -1.94
CA ASP A 76 0.42 10.08 -0.56
C ASP A 76 1.46 9.44 0.38
N ARG A 77 1.98 10.24 1.32
CA ARG A 77 2.96 9.77 2.32
C ARG A 77 2.41 8.62 3.19
N THR A 78 1.11 8.55 3.40
CA THR A 78 0.49 7.50 4.22
C THR A 78 0.53 6.12 3.57
N LEU A 79 0.93 6.01 2.30
CA LEU A 79 1.18 4.73 1.63
C LEU A 79 2.41 4.02 2.20
N LEU A 80 3.44 4.78 2.58
CA LEU A 80 4.70 4.23 3.10
C LEU A 80 4.83 4.42 4.61
N VAL A 81 4.25 5.47 5.18
CA VAL A 81 4.32 5.75 6.61
C VAL A 81 2.96 5.48 7.24
N ALA A 82 2.94 4.63 8.28
CA ALA A 82 1.69 4.37 9.00
C ALA A 82 1.27 5.60 9.80
N ASP A 83 -0.03 5.84 9.89
CA ASP A 83 -0.57 6.91 10.70
C ASP A 83 -0.40 6.57 12.20
N PRO A 84 0.26 7.42 13.01
CA PRO A 84 0.58 7.09 14.39
C PRO A 84 -0.59 7.29 15.35
N ARG A 85 -1.72 7.85 14.91
CA ARG A 85 -2.84 8.23 15.79
C ARG A 85 -3.39 7.02 16.55
N ARG A 86 -3.55 7.17 17.86
CA ARG A 86 -4.19 6.21 18.77
C ARG A 86 -5.27 6.90 19.59
N ARG A 87 -6.27 6.15 20.03
CA ARG A 87 -7.27 6.67 20.99
C ARG A 87 -6.59 6.87 22.33
N GLU A 88 -6.90 7.97 23.00
CA GLU A 88 -6.44 8.21 24.36
C GLU A 88 -7.13 7.22 25.32
N PRO A 89 -6.42 6.77 26.37
CA PRO A 89 -7.05 6.00 27.45
C PRO A 89 -8.20 6.80 28.08
N LYS A 90 -9.25 6.10 28.50
CA LYS A 90 -10.38 6.72 29.20
C LYS A 90 -10.03 7.05 30.64
#